data_AF-A0A4S8LQW7-F1
#
_entry.id   AF-A0A4S8LQW7-F1
#
_cell.length_a   1.000
_cell.length_b   1.000
_cell.length_c   1.000
_cell.angle_alpha   90.00
_cell.angle_beta   90.00
_cell.angle_gamma   90.00
#
_symmetry.space_group_name_H-M   'P 1'
#
loop_
_entity.id
_entity.type
_entity.pdbx_description
1 polymer ?
#
loop_
_entity_poly.entity_id
_entity_poly.type
_entity_poly.pdbx_seq_one_letter_code
_entity_poly.pdbx_strand_id
1 'polypeptide(L)'
;PDVLPNEPWLSKYGYQHDLSYTGILSFAHHPYLECLEDASKTFDIAILGFPFDTTTSYRPGARFGPYAIRFGSKRLHGGTAPAEWWWDLGWQASPGEFGAGILDCGDAPITPMDNAKALDQMEAAYDTLLNRPVLGGKTATYTNRTAFMAKDGKEHPRIVTLGGDHTVLPILRSLSKFYGPVSVIHFDAHMDTGATGGRVDQERITHGSYLTIAWEEQLITNTSIHGGIRNKMSGPDSVQHDEVVGFQVISSEDLDDYGINNVIRAIRKRVGDGPVYLRLVSLFFAGTPEVGGWTTREMKRILRGLTGLNFVGADIVEVAPAYDTADITSIAAADFVYEFLMMIQFDEPPKRGHPGGPWTEEDVLRMI
;
A
#
# COMPACT_ATOMS: atom_id res chain seq x y z
N PRO A 1 -21.45 -17.83 -21.98
CA PRO A 1 -20.90 -18.85 -22.90
C PRO A 1 -21.77 -20.11 -22.86
N ASP A 2 -22.22 -20.56 -24.02
CA ASP A 2 -23.00 -21.80 -24.14
C ASP A 2 -22.17 -22.97 -23.59
N VAL A 3 -22.70 -23.62 -22.56
CA VAL A 3 -22.04 -24.79 -21.95
C VAL A 3 -22.03 -25.89 -23.00
N LEU A 4 -20.83 -26.34 -23.41
CA LEU A 4 -20.69 -27.47 -24.32
C LEU A 4 -21.45 -28.67 -23.73
N PRO A 5 -22.41 -29.27 -24.46
CA PRO A 5 -23.19 -30.38 -23.94
C PRO A 5 -22.27 -31.56 -23.63
N ASN A 6 -22.47 -32.18 -22.45
CA ASN A 6 -21.73 -33.34 -21.91
C ASN A 6 -20.36 -33.08 -21.26
N GLU A 7 -20.07 -31.88 -20.77
CA GLU A 7 -18.88 -31.65 -19.93
C GLU A 7 -19.04 -32.30 -18.54
N PRO A 8 -18.29 -33.38 -18.21
CA PRO A 8 -18.50 -34.13 -16.96
C PRO A 8 -18.20 -33.31 -15.71
N TRP A 9 -17.30 -32.32 -15.80
CA TRP A 9 -17.00 -31.43 -14.68
C TRP A 9 -18.12 -30.43 -14.41
N LEU A 10 -18.47 -29.62 -15.41
CA LEU A 10 -19.51 -28.59 -15.27
C LEU A 10 -20.89 -29.21 -14.98
N SER A 11 -21.20 -30.38 -15.54
CA SER A 11 -22.45 -31.08 -15.25
C SER A 11 -22.50 -31.68 -13.84
N LYS A 12 -21.37 -32.15 -13.30
CA LYS A 12 -21.33 -32.79 -11.97
C LYS A 12 -21.09 -31.81 -10.83
N TYR A 13 -20.23 -30.81 -11.05
CA TYR A 13 -19.74 -29.90 -10.02
C TYR A 13 -20.07 -28.43 -10.33
N GLY A 14 -20.38 -28.07 -11.57
CA GLY A 14 -20.56 -26.67 -11.96
C GLY A 14 -19.27 -25.86 -11.92
N TYR A 15 -19.40 -24.53 -11.95
CA TYR A 15 -18.26 -23.64 -11.71
C TYR A 15 -17.79 -23.78 -10.26
N GLN A 16 -16.48 -23.92 -10.09
CA GLN A 16 -15.85 -24.05 -8.79
C GLN A 16 -15.00 -22.82 -8.52
N HIS A 17 -14.93 -22.43 -7.25
CA HIS A 17 -14.01 -21.41 -6.78
C HIS A 17 -12.66 -22.05 -6.49
N ASP A 18 -11.58 -21.30 -6.72
CA ASP A 18 -10.26 -21.74 -6.29
C ASP A 18 -10.22 -21.86 -4.76
N LEU A 19 -9.56 -22.91 -4.29
CA LEU A 19 -9.27 -23.08 -2.87
C LEU A 19 -8.09 -22.18 -2.51
N SER A 20 -7.91 -21.90 -1.21
CA SER A 20 -6.82 -21.02 -0.75
C SER A 20 -5.41 -21.46 -1.22
N TYR A 21 -5.23 -22.72 -1.61
CA TYR A 21 -3.96 -23.29 -2.06
C TYR A 21 -3.95 -23.66 -3.56
N THR A 22 -4.98 -23.31 -4.33
CA THR A 22 -5.07 -23.53 -5.78
C THR A 22 -5.20 -22.19 -6.53
N GLY A 23 -5.35 -22.26 -7.85
CA GLY A 23 -5.55 -21.08 -8.69
C GLY A 23 -4.27 -20.41 -9.18
N ILE A 24 -4.47 -19.45 -10.07
CA ILE A 24 -3.41 -18.53 -10.51
C ILE A 24 -3.04 -17.64 -9.33
N LEU A 25 -1.75 -17.39 -9.14
CA LEU A 25 -1.26 -16.57 -8.04
C LEU A 25 -1.41 -15.07 -8.34
N SER A 26 -2.64 -14.57 -8.31
CA SER A 26 -2.94 -13.14 -8.17
C SER A 26 -3.16 -12.77 -6.70
N PHE A 27 -3.09 -11.49 -6.38
CA PHE A 27 -3.35 -10.98 -5.05
C PHE A 27 -4.79 -11.29 -4.62
N ALA A 28 -4.95 -12.00 -3.50
CA ALA A 28 -6.23 -12.39 -2.89
C ALA A 28 -7.25 -12.99 -3.89
N HIS A 29 -6.74 -13.69 -4.90
CA HIS A 29 -7.52 -14.28 -6.00
C HIS A 29 -8.28 -13.26 -6.86
N HIS A 30 -7.89 -11.98 -6.86
CA HIS A 30 -8.48 -11.00 -7.78
C HIS A 30 -8.25 -11.37 -9.24
N PRO A 31 -9.14 -10.97 -10.17
CA PRO A 31 -8.92 -11.21 -11.59
C PRO A 31 -7.56 -10.65 -12.02
N TYR A 32 -6.83 -11.44 -12.79
CA TYR A 32 -5.53 -11.07 -13.35
C TYR A 32 -5.68 -10.51 -14.76
N LEU A 33 -4.91 -9.48 -15.09
CA LEU A 33 -4.71 -8.99 -16.44
C LEU A 33 -3.33 -8.34 -16.56
N GLU A 34 -2.66 -8.49 -17.69
CA GLU A 34 -1.42 -7.75 -17.98
C GLU A 34 -1.77 -6.30 -18.38
N CYS A 35 -2.15 -5.47 -17.42
CA CYS A 35 -2.77 -4.15 -17.67
C CYS A 35 -1.90 -3.16 -18.46
N LEU A 36 -0.58 -3.37 -18.49
CA LEU A 36 0.35 -2.56 -19.27
C LEU A 36 0.30 -2.90 -20.77
N GLU A 37 -0.10 -4.12 -21.12
CA GLU A 37 -0.21 -4.60 -22.51
C GLU A 37 -1.67 -4.74 -22.96
N ASP A 38 -2.60 -4.94 -22.02
CA ASP A 38 -4.03 -5.12 -22.27
C ASP A 38 -4.87 -4.01 -21.60
N ALA A 39 -5.57 -3.26 -22.44
CA ALA A 39 -6.45 -2.15 -22.09
C ALA A 39 -7.95 -2.52 -21.99
N SER A 40 -8.29 -3.79 -22.19
CA SER A 40 -9.67 -4.25 -22.42
C SER A 40 -10.58 -4.15 -21.21
N LYS A 41 -10.02 -4.10 -20.00
CA LYS A 41 -10.77 -3.96 -18.75
C LYS A 41 -10.45 -2.64 -18.08
N THR A 42 -11.49 -1.99 -17.59
CA THR A 42 -11.37 -0.87 -16.66
C THR A 42 -11.37 -1.36 -15.23
N PHE A 43 -10.77 -0.58 -14.34
CA PHE A 43 -10.68 -0.88 -12.92
C PHE A 43 -10.72 0.43 -12.14
N ASP A 44 -11.12 0.31 -10.89
CA ASP A 44 -11.15 1.38 -9.91
C ASP A 44 -9.86 1.38 -9.08
N ILE A 45 -9.35 0.19 -8.79
CA ILE A 45 -8.10 -0.04 -8.06
C ILE A 45 -7.28 -1.08 -8.82
N ALA A 46 -6.02 -0.74 -9.11
CA ALA A 46 -5.05 -1.68 -9.66
C ALA A 46 -4.06 -2.13 -8.57
N ILE A 47 -3.75 -3.42 -8.57
CA ILE A 47 -2.63 -3.97 -7.79
C ILE A 47 -1.48 -4.20 -8.76
N LEU A 48 -0.32 -3.57 -8.51
CA LEU A 48 0.82 -3.60 -9.43
C LEU A 48 2.10 -3.95 -8.67
N GLY A 49 2.87 -4.92 -9.15
CA GLY A 49 4.16 -5.24 -8.55
C GLY A 49 5.34 -4.51 -9.18
N PHE A 50 6.24 -4.00 -8.35
CA PHE A 50 7.53 -3.41 -8.73
C PHE A 50 8.70 -4.26 -8.24
N PRO A 51 9.07 -5.36 -8.94
CA PRO A 51 10.14 -6.27 -8.53
C PRO A 51 11.55 -5.65 -8.72
N PHE A 52 11.96 -4.76 -7.83
CA PHE A 52 13.21 -4.00 -7.92
C PHE A 52 13.95 -3.96 -6.59
N ASP A 53 15.28 -4.04 -6.56
CA ASP A 53 16.05 -3.83 -5.31
C ASP A 53 17.49 -3.34 -5.54
N THR A 54 17.77 -2.75 -6.70
CA THR A 54 19.15 -2.41 -7.11
C THR A 54 19.65 -1.09 -6.51
N THR A 55 18.85 -0.45 -5.65
CA THR A 55 19.26 0.72 -4.87
C THR A 55 19.43 0.42 -3.38
N THR A 56 19.32 -0.85 -3.02
CA THR A 56 19.49 -1.34 -1.65
C THR A 56 20.94 -1.17 -1.19
N SER A 57 21.14 -0.60 0.00
CA SER A 57 22.46 -0.37 0.58
C SER A 57 23.03 -1.54 1.39
N TYR A 58 22.18 -2.40 1.95
CA TYR A 58 22.59 -3.50 2.83
C TYR A 58 22.27 -4.88 2.27
N ARG A 59 21.08 -5.43 2.52
CA ARG A 59 20.70 -6.78 2.11
C ARG A 59 19.67 -6.76 0.98
N PRO A 60 20.02 -7.19 -0.25
CA PRO A 60 19.07 -7.29 -1.36
C PRO A 60 18.11 -8.47 -1.16
N GLY A 61 17.04 -8.52 -1.96
CA GLY A 61 16.04 -9.59 -1.92
C GLY A 61 14.61 -9.09 -2.12
N ALA A 62 14.38 -7.79 -1.95
CA ALA A 62 13.07 -7.18 -2.10
C ALA A 62 12.50 -7.28 -3.53
N ARG A 63 13.32 -7.53 -4.55
CA ARG A 63 12.82 -7.79 -5.92
C ARG A 63 11.84 -8.97 -6.01
N PHE A 64 11.86 -9.88 -5.03
CA PHE A 64 10.92 -11.02 -4.93
C PHE A 64 9.69 -10.71 -4.05
N GLY A 65 9.61 -9.50 -3.49
CA GLY A 65 8.53 -9.01 -2.65
C GLY A 65 7.14 -9.12 -3.30
N PRO A 66 6.92 -8.68 -4.55
CA PRO A 66 5.59 -8.76 -5.17
C PRO A 66 5.05 -10.18 -5.24
N TYR A 67 5.90 -11.15 -5.60
CA TYR A 67 5.55 -12.57 -5.59
C TYR A 67 5.19 -13.05 -4.18
N ALA A 68 6.02 -12.72 -3.19
CA ALA A 68 5.81 -13.12 -1.81
C ALA A 68 4.52 -12.54 -1.22
N ILE A 69 4.19 -11.28 -1.50
CA ILE A 69 2.96 -10.65 -1.03
C ILE A 69 1.73 -11.33 -1.66
N ARG A 70 1.75 -11.63 -2.97
CA ARG A 70 0.69 -12.43 -3.60
C ARG A 70 0.60 -13.82 -2.96
N PHE A 71 1.73 -14.46 -2.67
CA PHE A 71 1.76 -15.74 -1.96
C PHE A 71 1.14 -15.67 -0.56
N GLY A 72 1.48 -14.65 0.24
CA GLY A 72 0.90 -14.42 1.57
C GLY A 72 -0.60 -14.15 1.54
N SER A 73 -1.11 -13.59 0.42
CA SER A 73 -2.52 -13.26 0.24
C SER A 73 -3.43 -14.46 -0.04
N LYS A 74 -2.89 -15.66 -0.22
CA LYS A 74 -3.63 -16.89 -0.59
C LYS A 74 -4.82 -17.23 0.32
N ARG A 75 -4.72 -16.88 1.60
CA ARG A 75 -5.80 -17.08 2.58
C ARG A 75 -6.87 -16.00 2.54
N LEU A 76 -6.57 -14.85 1.93
CA LEU A 76 -7.51 -13.77 1.70
C LEU A 76 -8.39 -14.14 0.50
N HIS A 77 -9.68 -13.87 0.58
CA HIS A 77 -10.66 -14.21 -0.46
C HIS A 77 -11.36 -12.95 -0.95
N GLY A 78 -10.64 -12.13 -1.73
CA GLY A 78 -11.16 -10.86 -2.25
C GLY A 78 -11.77 -10.94 -3.64
N GLY A 79 -11.33 -11.87 -4.48
CA GLY A 79 -11.64 -11.87 -5.91
C GLY A 79 -12.58 -12.95 -6.44
N THR A 80 -12.56 -14.15 -5.86
CA THR A 80 -13.31 -15.30 -6.40
C THR A 80 -14.38 -15.81 -5.46
N ALA A 81 -14.26 -15.62 -4.15
CA ALA A 81 -15.29 -16.04 -3.20
C ALA A 81 -16.42 -15.01 -3.09
N PRO A 82 -17.65 -15.43 -2.70
CA PRO A 82 -18.70 -14.50 -2.33
C PRO A 82 -18.22 -13.51 -1.26
N ALA A 83 -18.61 -12.24 -1.41
CA ALA A 83 -18.14 -11.17 -0.52
C ALA A 83 -18.45 -11.48 0.95
N GLU A 84 -19.58 -12.12 1.24
CA GLU A 84 -20.00 -12.54 2.57
C GLU A 84 -19.04 -13.54 3.26
N TRP A 85 -18.13 -14.19 2.54
CA TRP A 85 -17.20 -15.18 3.11
C TRP A 85 -15.96 -14.54 3.75
N TRP A 86 -15.74 -13.25 3.54
CA TRP A 86 -14.52 -12.56 3.98
C TRP A 86 -14.80 -11.26 4.73
N TRP A 87 -15.78 -11.34 5.64
CA TRP A 87 -16.16 -10.26 6.54
C TRP A 87 -15.12 -10.08 7.64
N ASP A 88 -14.53 -8.89 7.74
CA ASP A 88 -13.57 -8.54 8.79
C ASP A 88 -14.29 -7.87 9.97
N LEU A 89 -14.11 -8.40 11.18
CA LEU A 89 -14.72 -7.87 12.40
C LEU A 89 -14.36 -6.40 12.68
N GLY A 90 -13.14 -6.00 12.32
CA GLY A 90 -12.67 -4.64 12.52
C GLY A 90 -13.24 -3.64 11.54
N TRP A 91 -13.54 -4.07 10.31
CA TRP A 91 -14.21 -3.27 9.28
C TRP A 91 -15.74 -3.37 9.33
N GLN A 92 -16.24 -4.43 9.96
CA GLN A 92 -17.64 -4.86 9.91
C GLN A 92 -18.18 -5.00 8.48
N ALA A 93 -17.33 -5.37 7.55
CA ALA A 93 -17.68 -5.49 6.14
C ALA A 93 -16.62 -6.29 5.38
N SER A 94 -16.94 -6.61 4.13
CA SER A 94 -16.06 -7.30 3.20
C SER A 94 -15.61 -6.39 2.04
N PRO A 95 -14.43 -6.60 1.43
CA PRO A 95 -13.94 -5.73 0.36
C PRO A 95 -14.86 -5.66 -0.86
N GLY A 96 -15.54 -6.77 -1.19
CA GLY A 96 -16.45 -6.85 -2.32
C GLY A 96 -17.77 -6.09 -2.13
N GLU A 97 -18.09 -5.65 -0.91
CA GLU A 97 -19.37 -5.00 -0.60
C GLU A 97 -19.45 -3.55 -1.09
N PHE A 98 -18.30 -2.86 -1.23
CA PHE A 98 -18.25 -1.45 -1.63
C PHE A 98 -18.23 -1.24 -3.15
N GLY A 99 -17.97 -2.32 -3.88
CA GLY A 99 -18.18 -2.39 -5.32
C GLY A 99 -17.12 -1.70 -6.18
N ALA A 100 -15.92 -1.42 -5.66
CA ALA A 100 -14.80 -1.04 -6.51
C ALA A 100 -14.36 -2.23 -7.39
N GLY A 101 -14.10 -1.99 -8.66
CA GLY A 101 -13.45 -2.95 -9.55
C GLY A 101 -11.96 -3.05 -9.22
N ILE A 102 -11.56 -4.14 -8.57
CA ILE A 102 -10.16 -4.41 -8.23
C ILE A 102 -9.58 -5.40 -9.25
N LEU A 103 -8.42 -5.06 -9.81
CA LEU A 103 -7.71 -5.88 -10.80
C LEU A 103 -6.25 -6.05 -10.38
N ASP A 104 -5.75 -7.29 -10.40
CA ASP A 104 -4.31 -7.54 -10.30
C ASP A 104 -3.69 -7.38 -11.68
N CYS A 105 -2.85 -6.34 -11.80
CA CYS A 105 -2.23 -5.91 -13.04
C CYS A 105 -0.88 -6.58 -13.32
N GLY A 106 -0.51 -7.59 -12.51
CA GLY A 106 0.78 -8.26 -12.62
C GLY A 106 1.93 -7.35 -12.19
N ASP A 107 3.08 -7.52 -12.83
CA ASP A 107 4.30 -6.80 -12.48
C ASP A 107 4.74 -5.89 -13.62
N ALA A 108 5.30 -4.73 -13.28
CA ALA A 108 5.98 -3.89 -14.26
C ALA A 108 7.31 -4.58 -14.70
N PRO A 109 7.62 -4.63 -16.01
CA PRO A 109 8.80 -5.31 -16.53
C PRO A 109 10.08 -4.48 -16.31
N ILE A 110 10.52 -4.37 -15.05
CA ILE A 110 11.61 -3.52 -14.61
C ILE A 110 12.97 -4.20 -14.84
N THR A 111 13.92 -3.48 -15.45
CA THR A 111 15.28 -3.98 -15.65
C THR A 111 16.08 -4.00 -14.35
N PRO A 112 16.83 -5.07 -14.05
CA PRO A 112 17.74 -5.11 -12.91
C PRO A 112 19.15 -4.56 -13.26
N MET A 113 19.37 -4.14 -14.50
CA MET A 113 20.72 -3.85 -15.02
C MET A 113 21.07 -2.36 -15.08
N ASP A 114 20.05 -1.49 -15.09
CA ASP A 114 20.21 -0.05 -15.27
C ASP A 114 19.17 0.67 -14.43
N ASN A 115 19.62 1.33 -13.36
CA ASN A 115 18.74 2.01 -12.42
C ASN A 115 18.00 3.19 -13.08
N ALA A 116 18.63 3.92 -14.00
CA ALA A 116 17.97 5.04 -14.66
C ALA A 116 16.80 4.55 -15.53
N LYS A 117 17.05 3.48 -16.30
CA LYS A 117 16.00 2.83 -17.09
C LYS A 117 14.94 2.19 -16.21
N ALA A 118 15.31 1.58 -15.08
CA ALA A 118 14.35 0.97 -14.16
C ALA A 118 13.36 2.00 -13.59
N LEU A 119 13.86 3.16 -13.18
CA LEU A 119 13.03 4.26 -12.68
C LEU A 119 12.10 4.80 -13.78
N ASP A 120 12.59 4.96 -15.00
CA ASP A 120 11.78 5.34 -16.17
C ASP A 120 10.67 4.32 -16.46
N GLN A 121 10.97 3.02 -16.42
CA GLN A 121 9.98 1.95 -16.61
C GLN A 121 8.89 1.95 -15.54
N MET A 122 9.25 2.17 -14.27
CA MET A 122 8.28 2.30 -13.18
C MET A 122 7.36 3.51 -13.39
N GLU A 123 7.93 4.65 -13.77
CA GLU A 123 7.18 5.90 -13.98
C GLU A 123 6.21 5.74 -15.14
N ALA A 124 6.67 5.20 -16.27
CA ALA A 124 5.85 4.93 -17.43
C ALA A 124 4.72 3.92 -17.15
N ALA A 125 5.01 2.86 -16.37
CA ALA A 125 4.00 1.90 -15.95
C ALA A 125 2.91 2.55 -15.08
N TYR A 126 3.31 3.36 -14.09
CA TYR A 126 2.38 4.02 -13.19
C TYR A 126 1.54 5.08 -13.92
N ASP A 127 2.16 5.91 -14.77
CA ASP A 127 1.48 6.88 -15.64
C ASP A 127 0.45 6.18 -16.55
N THR A 128 0.80 5.01 -17.10
CA THR A 128 -0.08 4.26 -17.99
C THR A 128 -1.36 3.85 -17.26
N LEU A 129 -1.25 3.35 -16.03
CA LEU A 129 -2.40 2.93 -15.24
C LEU A 129 -3.23 4.11 -14.73
N LEU A 130 -2.61 5.21 -14.29
CA LEU A 130 -3.32 6.42 -13.87
C LEU A 130 -4.12 7.08 -15.01
N ASN A 131 -3.65 6.97 -16.25
CA ASN A 131 -4.36 7.46 -17.43
C ASN A 131 -5.56 6.58 -17.85
N ARG A 132 -5.75 5.40 -17.25
CA ARG A 132 -6.90 4.55 -17.58
C ARG A 132 -8.20 5.16 -17.05
N PRO A 133 -9.32 5.01 -17.78
CA PRO A 133 -10.62 5.37 -17.24
C PRO A 133 -10.98 4.45 -16.07
N VAL A 134 -11.53 5.04 -15.02
CA VAL A 134 -12.08 4.28 -13.88
C VAL A 134 -13.32 3.48 -14.31
N LEU A 135 -13.54 2.33 -13.68
CA LEU A 135 -14.76 1.53 -13.88
C LEU A 135 -16.00 2.28 -13.34
N GLY A 136 -15.82 3.11 -12.31
CA GLY A 136 -16.85 3.96 -11.72
C GLY A 136 -17.55 3.33 -10.50
N GLY A 137 -17.09 2.15 -10.07
CA GLY A 137 -17.63 1.39 -8.96
C GLY A 137 -19.11 1.01 -9.11
N LYS A 138 -19.68 0.39 -8.07
CA LYS A 138 -21.14 0.15 -7.94
C LYS A 138 -21.84 1.19 -7.06
N THR A 139 -21.08 2.07 -6.40
CA THR A 139 -21.59 3.07 -5.45
C THR A 139 -21.21 4.47 -5.91
N ALA A 140 -22.16 5.41 -5.86
CA ALA A 140 -21.93 6.82 -6.22
C ALA A 140 -20.84 7.49 -5.35
N THR A 141 -20.61 6.93 -4.16
CA THR A 141 -19.58 7.33 -3.21
C THR A 141 -18.17 7.20 -3.76
N TYR A 142 -17.91 6.18 -4.59
CA TYR A 142 -16.57 5.92 -5.12
C TYR A 142 -16.27 6.68 -6.43
N THR A 143 -17.31 7.01 -7.20
CA THR A 143 -17.19 7.43 -8.61
C THR A 143 -16.48 8.78 -8.83
N ASN A 144 -16.34 9.62 -7.80
CA ASN A 144 -15.79 10.98 -7.96
C ASN A 144 -15.07 11.51 -6.70
N ARG A 145 -14.43 10.63 -5.94
CA ARG A 145 -13.83 10.89 -4.64
C ARG A 145 -12.57 11.75 -4.69
N THR A 146 -11.69 11.59 -5.69
CA THR A 146 -10.46 12.41 -5.79
C THR A 146 -10.40 13.30 -7.01
N ALA A 147 -11.42 13.26 -7.88
CA ALA A 147 -11.47 14.05 -9.10
C ALA A 147 -11.36 15.56 -8.89
N PHE A 148 -11.94 16.08 -7.80
CA PHE A 148 -11.87 17.52 -7.50
C PHE A 148 -10.45 17.99 -7.11
N MET A 149 -9.53 17.08 -6.80
CA MET A 149 -8.13 17.35 -6.53
C MET A 149 -7.23 17.09 -7.74
N ALA A 150 -7.71 16.33 -8.72
CA ALA A 150 -6.96 16.07 -9.95
C ALA A 150 -6.89 17.36 -10.80
N LYS A 151 -5.73 17.59 -11.43
CA LYS A 151 -5.46 18.75 -12.29
C LYS A 151 -6.38 18.82 -13.50
N ASP A 152 -6.86 17.67 -14.00
CA ASP A 152 -7.79 17.58 -15.13
C ASP A 152 -9.26 17.46 -14.69
N GLY A 153 -9.53 17.47 -13.38
CA GLY A 153 -10.87 17.35 -12.81
C GLY A 153 -11.52 15.98 -12.95
N LYS A 154 -10.76 14.93 -13.28
CA LYS A 154 -11.27 13.57 -13.50
C LYS A 154 -10.87 12.63 -12.38
N GLU A 155 -11.69 11.59 -12.19
CA GLU A 155 -11.32 10.51 -11.30
C GLU A 155 -10.28 9.59 -11.97
N HIS A 156 -9.24 9.24 -11.22
CA HIS A 156 -8.20 8.32 -11.66
C HIS A 156 -8.21 7.03 -10.82
N PRO A 157 -7.78 5.89 -11.39
CA PRO A 157 -7.62 4.67 -10.62
C PRO A 157 -6.63 4.86 -9.48
N ARG A 158 -6.87 4.20 -8.35
CA ARG A 158 -5.89 4.15 -7.26
C ARG A 158 -5.02 2.93 -7.50
N ILE A 159 -3.71 3.06 -7.29
CA ILE A 159 -2.79 1.96 -7.48
C ILE A 159 -2.24 1.57 -6.11
N VAL A 160 -2.38 0.28 -5.78
CA VAL A 160 -1.74 -0.34 -4.63
C VAL A 160 -0.52 -1.10 -5.12
N THR A 161 0.66 -0.56 -4.86
CA THR A 161 1.91 -1.12 -5.35
C THR A 161 2.47 -2.15 -4.37
N LEU A 162 2.75 -3.34 -4.88
CA LEU A 162 3.54 -4.36 -4.20
C LEU A 162 5.00 -4.09 -4.53
N GLY A 163 5.74 -3.59 -3.57
CA GLY A 163 7.06 -3.04 -3.80
C GLY A 163 8.16 -4.08 -3.87
N GLY A 164 9.29 -3.57 -4.34
CA GLY A 164 10.61 -4.08 -4.05
C GLY A 164 11.26 -3.18 -3.00
N ASP A 165 12.50 -2.74 -3.20
CA ASP A 165 13.16 -1.79 -2.29
C ASP A 165 12.43 -0.44 -2.21
N HIS A 166 12.89 0.41 -1.30
CA HIS A 166 12.18 1.63 -0.97
C HIS A 166 12.15 2.70 -2.08
N THR A 167 12.93 2.55 -3.17
CA THR A 167 13.04 3.58 -4.22
C THR A 167 11.85 3.57 -5.18
N VAL A 168 10.76 4.23 -4.78
CA VAL A 168 9.58 4.45 -5.64
C VAL A 168 9.36 5.93 -6.00
N LEU A 169 10.43 6.73 -6.01
CA LEU A 169 10.39 8.10 -6.56
C LEU A 169 9.55 8.23 -7.87
N PRO A 170 9.58 7.26 -8.81
CA PRO A 170 8.70 7.25 -9.98
C PRO A 170 7.21 7.40 -9.67
N ILE A 171 6.70 6.78 -8.59
CA ILE A 171 5.30 6.89 -8.17
C ILE A 171 4.96 8.33 -7.80
N LEU A 172 5.81 9.00 -7.02
CA LEU A 172 5.60 10.39 -6.63
C LEU A 172 5.66 11.34 -7.84
N ARG A 173 6.55 11.07 -8.80
CA ARG A 173 6.60 11.80 -10.07
C ARG A 173 5.30 11.65 -10.85
N SER A 174 4.82 10.41 -10.99
CA SER A 174 3.55 10.12 -11.65
C SER A 174 2.38 10.81 -10.94
N LEU A 175 2.21 10.63 -9.63
CA LEU A 175 1.13 11.27 -8.87
C LEU A 175 1.18 12.81 -8.98
N SER A 176 2.37 13.41 -8.96
CA SER A 176 2.51 14.87 -9.12
C SER A 176 2.04 15.38 -10.48
N LYS A 177 2.17 14.59 -11.56
CA LYS A 177 1.60 14.95 -12.88
C LYS A 177 0.08 15.09 -12.83
N PHE A 178 -0.62 14.28 -12.03
CA PHE A 178 -2.08 14.26 -11.96
C PHE A 178 -2.66 15.13 -10.84
N TYR A 179 -2.03 15.17 -9.66
CA TYR A 179 -2.56 15.85 -8.47
C TYR A 179 -1.72 17.04 -8.02
N GLY A 180 -0.52 17.22 -8.56
CA GLY A 180 0.48 18.12 -7.98
C GLY A 180 1.13 17.51 -6.74
N PRO A 181 1.87 18.31 -5.94
CA PRO A 181 2.55 17.80 -4.77
C PRO A 181 1.58 17.12 -3.80
N VAL A 182 1.93 15.93 -3.30
CA VAL A 182 1.07 15.14 -2.39
C VAL A 182 1.60 15.15 -0.96
N SER A 183 0.74 14.87 0.03
CA SER A 183 1.20 14.57 1.39
C SER A 183 1.60 13.10 1.47
N VAL A 184 2.77 12.81 2.04
CA VAL A 184 3.23 11.43 2.22
C VAL A 184 3.05 11.03 3.69
N ILE A 185 2.33 9.92 3.91
CA ILE A 185 2.34 9.20 5.19
C ILE A 185 3.33 8.06 5.04
N HIS A 186 4.45 8.15 5.74
CA HIS A 186 5.59 7.26 5.61
C HIS A 186 5.75 6.42 6.88
N PHE A 187 5.35 5.15 6.84
CA PHE A 187 5.53 4.24 7.96
C PHE A 187 6.80 3.42 7.78
N ASP A 188 7.83 3.76 8.55
CA ASP A 188 9.17 3.23 8.39
C ASP A 188 9.97 3.32 9.71
N ALA A 189 11.01 2.51 9.84
CA ALA A 189 12.07 2.68 10.82
C ALA A 189 13.05 3.81 10.45
N HIS A 190 13.22 4.08 9.15
CA HIS A 190 14.16 5.06 8.59
C HIS A 190 13.42 6.28 8.03
N MET A 191 14.09 7.44 8.00
CA MET A 191 13.49 8.67 7.46
C MET A 191 13.55 8.74 5.94
N ASP A 192 14.55 8.10 5.32
CA ASP A 192 14.86 8.11 3.89
C ASP A 192 14.97 9.47 3.20
N THR A 193 15.21 10.49 4.03
CA THR A 193 15.61 11.85 3.68
C THR A 193 17.12 12.03 3.80
N GLY A 194 17.90 10.94 3.65
CA GLY A 194 19.35 10.98 3.73
C GLY A 194 19.99 11.92 2.71
N ALA A 195 21.24 12.31 3.00
CA ALA A 195 22.02 13.15 2.12
C ALA A 195 22.17 12.49 0.73
N THR A 196 21.89 13.25 -0.32
CA THR A 196 22.08 12.80 -1.68
C THR A 196 23.57 12.88 -2.02
N GLY A 197 24.23 11.73 -2.18
CA GLY A 197 25.66 11.64 -2.51
C GLY A 197 25.89 10.82 -3.78
N GLY A 198 27.03 10.99 -4.42
CA GLY A 198 27.37 10.25 -5.64
C GLY A 198 28.34 10.99 -6.54
N ARG A 199 29.01 10.26 -7.44
CA ARG A 199 29.86 10.78 -8.51
C ARG A 199 29.05 11.14 -9.76
N VAL A 200 27.88 10.53 -9.93
CA VAL A 200 26.94 10.77 -11.03
C VAL A 200 25.53 10.92 -10.49
N ASP A 201 24.65 11.58 -11.25
CA ASP A 201 23.30 11.93 -10.80
C ASP A 201 22.48 10.72 -10.33
N GLN A 202 22.62 9.57 -11.01
CA GLN A 202 21.89 8.34 -10.65
C GLN A 202 22.28 7.78 -9.27
N GLU A 203 23.51 8.00 -8.81
CA GLU A 203 23.97 7.51 -7.49
C GLU A 203 23.30 8.26 -6.34
N ARG A 204 22.75 9.45 -6.60
CA ARG A 204 22.01 10.25 -5.60
C ARG A 204 20.69 9.59 -5.21
N ILE A 205 20.13 8.75 -6.08
CA ILE A 205 18.83 8.10 -5.89
C ILE A 205 19.06 6.72 -5.28
N THR A 206 18.81 6.63 -3.98
CA THR A 206 18.91 5.39 -3.20
C THR A 206 17.63 5.16 -2.41
N HIS A 207 17.47 3.95 -1.89
CA HIS A 207 16.34 3.64 -1.02
C HIS A 207 16.32 4.49 0.27
N GLY A 208 17.44 5.12 0.65
CA GLY A 208 17.55 6.00 1.82
C GLY A 208 17.63 7.51 1.52
N SER A 209 17.50 7.94 0.25
CA SER A 209 17.63 9.35 -0.13
C SER A 209 16.53 9.85 -1.07
N TYR A 210 15.65 8.98 -1.54
CA TYR A 210 14.65 9.30 -2.56
C TYR A 210 13.65 10.37 -2.11
N LEU A 211 13.36 10.52 -0.81
CA LEU A 211 12.46 11.57 -0.31
C LEU A 211 13.11 12.96 -0.37
N THR A 212 14.43 13.04 -0.18
CA THR A 212 15.17 14.28 -0.43
C THR A 212 15.04 14.67 -1.91
N ILE A 213 15.20 13.71 -2.82
CA ILE A 213 15.03 13.95 -4.26
C ILE A 213 13.59 14.35 -4.58
N ALA A 214 12.60 13.70 -3.96
CA ALA A 214 11.19 14.05 -4.16
C ALA A 214 10.85 15.47 -3.71
N TRP A 215 11.49 15.96 -2.65
CA TRP A 215 11.39 17.36 -2.22
C TRP A 215 12.09 18.32 -3.17
N GLU A 216 13.30 18.00 -3.62
CA GLU A 216 14.03 18.80 -4.62
C GLU A 216 13.22 18.96 -5.92
N GLU A 217 12.53 17.89 -6.33
CA GLU A 217 11.64 17.86 -7.50
C GLU A 217 10.23 18.40 -7.23
N GLN A 218 9.96 18.90 -6.02
CA GLN A 218 8.67 19.48 -5.63
C GLN A 218 7.48 18.52 -5.80
N LEU A 219 7.69 17.23 -5.51
CA LEU A 219 6.68 16.18 -5.63
C LEU A 219 5.85 15.98 -4.36
N ILE A 220 6.35 16.49 -3.24
CA ILE A 220 5.73 16.34 -1.93
C ILE A 220 5.45 17.70 -1.29
N THR A 221 4.46 17.71 -0.42
CA THR A 221 4.05 18.89 0.38
C THR A 221 4.80 18.94 1.71
N ASN A 222 4.81 20.12 2.33
CA ASN A 222 5.30 20.32 3.71
C ASN A 222 4.25 19.89 4.78
N THR A 223 3.44 18.90 4.45
CA THR A 223 2.41 18.30 5.32
C THR A 223 2.63 16.79 5.45
N SER A 224 3.81 16.30 5.06
CA SER A 224 4.18 14.89 5.15
C SER A 224 4.56 14.51 6.59
N ILE A 225 4.47 13.21 6.90
CA ILE A 225 4.71 12.68 8.25
C ILE A 225 5.28 11.27 8.22
N HIS A 226 6.26 11.04 9.09
CA HIS A 226 6.82 9.72 9.38
C HIS A 226 6.15 9.09 10.59
N GLY A 227 6.03 7.76 10.60
CA GLY A 227 5.58 6.99 11.75
C GLY A 227 6.42 5.74 11.99
N GLY A 228 6.95 5.59 13.19
CA GLY A 228 7.72 4.42 13.61
C GLY A 228 9.24 4.59 13.54
N ILE A 229 9.73 5.82 13.35
CA ILE A 229 11.15 6.13 13.22
C ILE A 229 11.92 5.69 14.46
N ARG A 230 13.02 4.97 14.25
CA ARG A 230 13.84 4.40 15.33
C ARG A 230 15.28 4.08 14.95
N ASN A 231 15.69 4.36 13.71
CA ASN A 231 17.04 4.07 13.25
C ASN A 231 18.10 4.91 13.98
N LYS A 232 19.33 4.40 14.02
CA LYS A 232 20.48 5.19 14.50
C LYS A 232 20.90 6.17 13.42
N MET A 233 21.04 7.45 13.79
CA MET A 233 21.36 8.54 12.87
C MET A 233 22.77 9.09 13.10
N SER A 234 23.35 9.72 12.08
CA SER A 234 24.69 10.32 12.14
C SER A 234 24.77 11.59 13.00
N GLY A 235 23.63 12.15 13.41
CA GLY A 235 23.54 13.29 14.31
C GLY A 235 22.18 13.98 14.25
N PRO A 236 21.96 15.04 15.07
CA PRO A 236 20.71 15.81 15.08
C PRO A 236 20.39 16.48 13.74
N ASP A 237 21.41 16.77 12.93
CA ASP A 237 21.27 17.41 11.62
C ASP A 237 20.40 16.58 10.66
N SER A 238 20.35 15.24 10.82
CA SER A 238 19.45 14.38 10.05
C SER A 238 17.98 14.72 10.29
N VAL A 239 17.61 15.01 11.54
CA VAL A 239 16.24 15.40 11.91
C VAL A 239 15.92 16.80 11.40
N GLN A 240 16.87 17.73 11.51
CA GLN A 240 16.70 19.10 11.01
C GLN A 240 16.53 19.13 9.49
N HIS A 241 17.29 18.30 8.77
CA HIS A 241 17.13 18.15 7.33
C HIS A 241 15.76 17.55 6.97
N ASP A 242 15.31 16.53 7.70
CA ASP A 242 13.98 15.92 7.50
C ASP A 242 12.84 16.94 7.67
N GLU A 243 12.94 17.86 8.64
CA GLU A 243 12.02 18.98 8.81
C GLU A 243 12.01 19.93 7.61
N VAL A 244 13.18 20.18 6.99
CA VAL A 244 13.30 21.00 5.77
C VAL A 244 12.68 20.31 4.55
N VAL A 245 12.86 18.98 4.44
CA VAL A 245 12.21 18.15 3.40
C VAL A 245 10.69 18.17 3.55
N GLY A 246 10.18 18.49 4.74
CA GLY A 246 8.78 18.76 5.00
C GLY A 246 8.07 17.64 5.76
N PHE A 247 8.83 16.83 6.48
CA PHE A 247 8.32 15.77 7.33
C PHE A 247 8.24 16.20 8.79
N GLN A 248 7.24 15.66 9.47
CA GLN A 248 7.20 15.59 10.93
C GLN A 248 7.47 14.15 11.34
N VAL A 249 8.16 13.95 12.46
CA VAL A 249 8.50 12.62 12.97
C VAL A 249 7.55 12.18 14.07
N ILE A 250 7.05 10.95 13.98
CA ILE A 250 6.53 10.17 15.09
C ILE A 250 7.47 8.98 15.26
N SER A 251 8.19 8.95 16.39
CA SER A 251 9.11 7.86 16.72
C SER A 251 8.35 6.57 17.07
N SER A 252 9.07 5.44 17.17
CA SER A 252 8.46 4.21 17.69
C SER A 252 7.97 4.36 19.13
N GLU A 253 8.72 5.08 19.97
CA GLU A 253 8.46 5.27 21.41
C GLU A 253 7.29 6.23 21.67
N ASP A 254 7.04 7.19 20.77
CA ASP A 254 5.89 8.12 20.85
C ASP A 254 4.55 7.37 20.92
N LEU A 255 4.48 6.15 20.38
CA LEU A 255 3.26 5.33 20.45
C LEU A 255 2.93 4.92 21.89
N ASP A 256 3.96 4.63 22.71
CA ASP A 256 3.79 4.25 24.11
C ASP A 256 3.40 5.45 24.97
N ASP A 257 4.01 6.61 24.72
CA ASP A 257 3.77 7.83 25.48
C ASP A 257 2.42 8.49 25.16
N TYR A 258 2.05 8.56 23.87
CA TYR A 258 0.85 9.26 23.43
C TYR A 258 -0.31 8.32 23.13
N GLY A 259 -0.06 7.06 22.82
CA GLY A 259 -1.09 6.09 22.45
C GLY A 259 -1.61 6.23 21.02
N ILE A 260 -2.08 5.12 20.46
CA ILE A 260 -2.55 4.98 19.07
C ILE A 260 -3.53 6.09 18.63
N ASN A 261 -4.50 6.46 19.47
CA ASN A 261 -5.52 7.45 19.08
C ASN A 261 -4.91 8.86 18.91
N ASN A 262 -3.88 9.23 19.67
CA ASN A 262 -3.18 10.50 19.50
C ASN A 262 -2.31 10.47 18.25
N VAL A 263 -1.62 9.37 17.98
CA VAL A 263 -0.86 9.17 16.74
C VAL A 263 -1.76 9.34 15.51
N ILE A 264 -2.93 8.69 15.49
CA ILE A 264 -3.91 8.86 14.40
C ILE A 264 -4.32 10.33 14.26
N ARG A 265 -4.64 11.02 15.36
CA ARG A 265 -5.01 12.45 15.33
C ARG A 265 -3.87 13.33 14.80
N ALA A 266 -2.64 13.07 15.20
CA ALA A 266 -1.47 13.81 14.76
C ALA A 266 -1.25 13.65 13.25
N ILE A 267 -1.29 12.42 12.74
CA ILE A 267 -1.18 12.12 11.31
C ILE A 267 -2.27 12.84 10.52
N ARG A 268 -3.55 12.67 10.89
CA ARG A 268 -4.68 13.32 10.21
C ARG A 268 -4.56 14.84 10.20
N LYS A 269 -4.18 15.43 11.34
CA LYS A 269 -3.98 16.88 11.46
C LYS A 269 -2.83 17.38 10.57
N ARG A 270 -1.75 16.60 10.46
CA ARG A 270 -0.56 16.98 9.69
C ARG A 270 -0.83 16.96 8.19
N VAL A 271 -1.46 15.90 7.67
CA VAL A 271 -1.73 15.76 6.22
C VAL A 271 -2.94 16.56 5.73
N GLY A 272 -3.90 16.86 6.61
CA GLY A 272 -5.08 17.64 6.27
C GLY A 272 -5.97 16.96 5.22
N ASP A 273 -6.57 17.78 4.35
CA ASP A 273 -7.57 17.36 3.35
C ASP A 273 -7.00 17.29 1.92
N GLY A 274 -5.68 17.42 1.75
CA GLY A 274 -5.02 17.32 0.44
C GLY A 274 -4.91 15.88 -0.07
N PRO A 275 -4.40 15.65 -1.30
CA PRO A 275 -4.13 14.31 -1.80
C PRO A 275 -3.03 13.64 -0.96
N VAL A 276 -3.30 12.41 -0.51
CA VAL A 276 -2.43 11.65 0.39
C VAL A 276 -1.91 10.39 -0.31
N TYR A 277 -0.60 10.19 -0.27
CA TYR A 277 0.04 8.93 -0.61
C TYR A 277 0.45 8.18 0.66
N LEU A 278 0.02 6.92 0.78
CA LEU A 278 0.31 6.07 1.93
C LEU A 278 1.42 5.08 1.61
N ARG A 279 2.44 5.02 2.45
CA ARG A 279 3.57 4.12 2.27
C ARG A 279 3.87 3.36 3.56
N LEU A 280 4.09 2.05 3.42
CA LEU A 280 4.41 1.17 4.53
C LEU A 280 5.60 0.28 4.20
N VAL A 281 6.64 0.37 5.02
CA VAL A 281 7.76 -0.58 4.99
C VAL A 281 7.38 -1.84 5.74
N SER A 282 7.84 -2.99 5.26
CA SER A 282 7.69 -4.26 5.96
C SER A 282 8.14 -4.14 7.43
N LEU A 283 7.24 -4.49 8.35
CA LEU A 283 7.51 -4.43 9.80
C LEU A 283 8.49 -5.51 10.28
N PHE A 284 8.70 -6.56 9.48
CA PHE A 284 9.54 -7.70 9.81
C PHE A 284 10.52 -8.03 8.69
N PHE A 285 11.68 -8.60 9.06
CA PHE A 285 12.63 -9.26 8.16
C PHE A 285 12.89 -8.54 6.83
N ALA A 286 13.06 -7.21 6.89
CA ALA A 286 13.45 -6.35 5.78
C ALA A 286 14.97 -6.38 5.52
N GLY A 287 15.40 -5.75 4.43
CA GLY A 287 16.82 -5.60 4.10
C GLY A 287 17.64 -4.88 5.18
N THR A 288 17.03 -3.94 5.90
CA THR A 288 17.63 -3.08 6.94
C THR A 288 16.85 -3.16 8.26
N PRO A 289 16.94 -4.27 9.02
CA PRO A 289 16.10 -4.47 10.19
C PRO A 289 16.47 -3.55 11.36
N GLU A 290 15.47 -2.89 11.94
CA GLU A 290 15.59 -2.09 13.17
C GLU A 290 14.63 -2.61 14.25
N VAL A 291 15.18 -2.99 15.41
CA VAL A 291 14.42 -3.51 16.56
C VAL A 291 13.59 -2.42 17.25
N GLY A 292 12.55 -2.81 18.01
CA GLY A 292 11.71 -1.85 18.76
C GLY A 292 10.63 -1.17 17.92
N GLY A 293 10.17 -1.81 16.85
CA GLY A 293 9.10 -1.28 15.99
C GLY A 293 7.69 -1.57 16.50
N TRP A 294 6.70 -0.97 15.84
CA TRP A 294 5.29 -1.22 16.09
C TRP A 294 4.88 -2.64 15.69
N THR A 295 3.92 -3.20 16.43
CA THR A 295 3.32 -4.50 16.13
C THR A 295 2.32 -4.39 14.97
N THR A 296 2.03 -5.52 14.31
CA THR A 296 0.98 -5.57 13.27
C THR A 296 -0.37 -5.12 13.79
N ARG A 297 -0.70 -5.45 15.04
CA ARG A 297 -1.94 -5.04 15.70
C ARG A 297 -2.04 -3.51 15.85
N GLU A 298 -0.96 -2.85 16.23
CA GLU A 298 -0.92 -1.38 16.31
C GLU A 298 -1.04 -0.76 14.92
N MET A 299 -0.29 -1.28 13.95
CA MET A 299 -0.32 -0.79 12.57
C MET A 299 -1.74 -0.89 11.97
N LYS A 300 -2.42 -2.04 12.08
CA LYS A 300 -3.82 -2.18 11.63
C LYS A 300 -4.75 -1.15 12.28
N ARG A 301 -4.58 -0.88 13.58
CA ARG A 301 -5.39 0.12 14.28
C ARG A 301 -5.12 1.54 13.80
N ILE A 302 -3.87 1.87 13.49
CA ILE A 302 -3.49 3.16 12.92
C ILE A 302 -4.10 3.29 11.52
N LEU A 303 -3.85 2.33 10.62
CA LEU A 303 -4.39 2.31 9.25
C LEU A 303 -5.91 2.53 9.22
N ARG A 304 -6.67 1.75 9.98
CA ARG A 304 -8.13 1.91 10.11
C ARG A 304 -8.56 3.29 10.61
N GLY A 305 -7.75 3.93 11.46
CA GLY A 305 -8.01 5.29 11.96
C GLY A 305 -7.75 6.39 10.92
N LEU A 306 -6.98 6.08 9.87
CA LEU A 306 -6.65 7.00 8.78
C LEU A 306 -7.67 6.94 7.63
N THR A 307 -8.60 6.00 7.64
CA THR A 307 -9.72 5.96 6.69
C THR A 307 -10.46 7.28 6.62
N GLY A 308 -10.91 7.66 5.42
CA GLY A 308 -11.53 8.96 5.15
C GLY A 308 -10.55 10.06 4.80
N LEU A 309 -9.24 9.80 4.79
CA LEU A 309 -8.28 10.66 4.12
C LEU A 309 -8.36 10.44 2.59
N ASN A 310 -7.88 11.44 1.85
CA ASN A 310 -7.95 11.49 0.40
C ASN A 310 -6.81 10.70 -0.26
N PHE A 311 -6.85 9.37 -0.11
CA PHE A 311 -5.81 8.49 -0.66
C PHE A 311 -5.82 8.47 -2.20
N VAL A 312 -4.69 8.80 -2.80
CA VAL A 312 -4.48 8.74 -4.27
C VAL A 312 -3.65 7.54 -4.71
N GLY A 313 -3.07 6.81 -3.76
CA GLY A 313 -2.31 5.59 -3.99
C GLY A 313 -1.73 5.06 -2.68
N ALA A 314 -1.26 3.82 -2.69
CA ALA A 314 -0.55 3.25 -1.57
C ALA A 314 0.52 2.25 -2.02
N ASP A 315 1.53 2.01 -1.19
CA ASP A 315 2.46 0.90 -1.38
C ASP A 315 2.84 0.17 -0.10
N ILE A 316 3.32 -1.05 -0.29
CA ILE A 316 4.06 -1.80 0.72
C ILE A 316 5.38 -2.30 0.12
N VAL A 317 6.50 -2.08 0.81
CA VAL A 317 7.85 -2.26 0.26
C VAL A 317 8.77 -3.02 1.22
N GLU A 318 9.97 -3.36 0.76
CA GLU A 318 11.04 -4.02 1.51
C GLU A 318 10.69 -5.42 2.03
N VAL A 319 9.68 -6.06 1.45
CA VAL A 319 9.39 -7.50 1.70
C VAL A 319 10.46 -8.33 1.00
N ALA A 320 11.37 -8.90 1.78
CA ALA A 320 12.49 -9.70 1.27
C ALA A 320 12.33 -11.17 1.68
N PRO A 321 11.65 -12.01 0.87
CA PRO A 321 11.29 -13.38 1.25
C PRO A 321 12.48 -14.30 1.56
N ALA A 322 13.69 -13.98 1.09
CA ALA A 322 14.91 -14.72 1.46
C ALA A 322 15.27 -14.62 2.96
N TYR A 323 14.76 -13.59 3.65
CA TYR A 323 14.94 -13.39 5.09
C TYR A 323 13.67 -13.69 5.89
N ASP A 324 12.55 -13.95 5.22
CA ASP A 324 11.30 -14.30 5.84
C ASP A 324 11.35 -15.75 6.40
N THR A 325 10.57 -16.02 7.44
CA THR A 325 10.49 -17.34 8.07
C THR A 325 9.02 -17.76 8.15
N ALA A 326 8.69 -18.89 7.52
CA ALA A 326 7.31 -19.39 7.47
C ALA A 326 6.31 -18.35 6.95
N ASP A 327 6.76 -17.54 5.98
CA ASP A 327 5.96 -16.55 5.25
C ASP A 327 5.29 -15.48 6.13
N ILE A 328 5.73 -15.29 7.38
CA ILE A 328 5.05 -14.40 8.32
C ILE A 328 5.11 -12.93 7.89
N THR A 329 6.20 -12.52 7.24
CA THR A 329 6.36 -11.18 6.68
C THR A 329 5.46 -11.02 5.47
N SER A 330 5.44 -12.03 4.60
CA SER A 330 4.61 -12.10 3.41
C SER A 330 3.12 -12.05 3.73
N ILE A 331 2.67 -12.78 4.77
CA ILE A 331 1.30 -12.79 5.26
C ILE A 331 0.92 -11.44 5.89
N ALA A 332 1.80 -10.86 6.71
CA ALA A 332 1.56 -9.55 7.31
C ALA A 332 1.44 -8.46 6.22
N ALA A 333 2.32 -8.47 5.23
CA ALA A 333 2.28 -7.54 4.12
C ALA A 333 1.00 -7.68 3.29
N ALA A 334 0.58 -8.91 3.00
CA ALA A 334 -0.69 -9.16 2.30
C ALA A 334 -1.91 -8.66 3.09
N ASP A 335 -1.91 -8.83 4.41
CA ASP A 335 -2.97 -8.31 5.29
C ASP A 335 -2.99 -6.77 5.32
N PHE A 336 -1.84 -6.10 5.24
CA PHE A 336 -1.81 -4.64 5.10
C PHE A 336 -2.30 -4.15 3.74
N VAL A 337 -1.99 -4.85 2.65
CA VAL A 337 -2.57 -4.54 1.33
C VAL A 337 -4.09 -4.66 1.39
N TYR A 338 -4.62 -5.66 2.09
CA TYR A 338 -6.06 -5.76 2.35
C TYR A 338 -6.60 -4.53 3.12
N GLU A 339 -5.91 -4.07 4.16
CA GLU A 339 -6.28 -2.84 4.87
C GLU A 339 -6.27 -1.62 3.93
N PHE A 340 -5.32 -1.51 2.99
CA PHE A 340 -5.29 -0.42 2.00
C PHE A 340 -6.50 -0.46 1.06
N LEU A 341 -6.84 -1.65 0.55
CA LEU A 341 -8.02 -1.85 -0.30
C LEU A 341 -9.30 -1.44 0.43
N MET A 342 -9.41 -1.73 1.73
CA MET A 342 -10.53 -1.27 2.55
C MET A 342 -10.49 0.26 2.76
N MET A 343 -9.35 0.83 3.16
CA MET A 343 -9.22 2.26 3.39
C MET A 343 -9.58 3.13 2.17
N ILE A 344 -9.19 2.69 0.97
CA ILE A 344 -9.49 3.40 -0.29
C ILE A 344 -11.00 3.39 -0.61
N GLN A 345 -11.75 2.42 -0.09
CA GLN A 345 -13.19 2.27 -0.34
C GLN A 345 -14.08 2.94 0.72
N PHE A 346 -13.59 3.17 1.94
CA PHE A 346 -14.41 3.68 3.04
C PHE A 346 -14.21 5.17 3.31
N ASP A 347 -15.28 5.87 3.67
CA ASP A 347 -15.30 7.31 3.98
C ASP A 347 -14.96 7.67 5.42
N GLU A 348 -15.21 6.76 6.34
CA GLU A 348 -14.96 6.99 7.76
C GLU A 348 -14.23 5.80 8.39
N PRO A 349 -13.42 6.04 9.43
CA PRO A 349 -12.86 4.97 10.24
C PRO A 349 -13.96 4.00 10.70
N PRO A 350 -13.72 2.68 10.64
CA PRO A 350 -14.74 1.73 11.03
C PRO A 350 -15.10 1.92 12.50
N LYS A 351 -16.40 1.83 12.80
CA LYS A 351 -16.90 2.01 14.16
C LYS A 351 -16.36 0.89 15.03
N ARG A 352 -15.68 1.25 16.11
CA ARG A 352 -15.24 0.29 17.12
C ARG A 352 -16.46 -0.27 17.83
N GLY A 353 -16.91 -1.45 17.40
CA GLY A 353 -17.94 -2.20 18.09
C GLY A 353 -17.70 -3.69 17.90
N HIS A 354 -17.73 -4.43 18.99
CA HIS A 354 -18.23 -5.81 18.90
C HIS A 354 -19.67 -5.73 18.37
N PRO A 355 -20.22 -6.77 17.73
CA PRO A 355 -21.67 -6.88 17.60
C PRO A 355 -22.28 -6.77 19.02
N GLY A 356 -22.80 -5.59 19.38
CA GLY A 356 -23.23 -5.25 20.75
C GLY A 356 -22.64 -3.96 21.37
N GLY A 357 -21.58 -3.37 20.82
CA GLY A 357 -20.89 -2.18 21.36
C GLY A 357 -19.60 -2.50 22.13
N PRO A 358 -19.00 -1.53 22.84
CA PRO A 358 -17.93 -1.82 23.79
C PRO A 358 -18.46 -2.71 24.91
N TRP A 359 -17.65 -3.65 25.39
CA TRP A 359 -17.98 -4.50 26.53
C TRP A 359 -18.43 -3.62 27.70
N THR A 360 -19.68 -3.77 28.11
CA THR A 360 -20.14 -3.22 29.38
C THR A 360 -19.55 -4.01 30.53
N GLU A 361 -19.58 -3.45 31.73
CA GLU A 361 -19.18 -4.18 32.94
C GLU A 361 -20.02 -5.46 33.11
N GLU A 362 -21.28 -5.44 32.66
CA GLU A 362 -22.16 -6.60 32.64
C GLU A 362 -21.72 -7.66 31.61
N ASP A 363 -21.24 -7.25 30.43
CA ASP A 363 -20.70 -8.17 29.43
C ASP A 363 -19.42 -8.85 29.93
N VAL A 364 -18.55 -8.11 30.64
CA VAL A 364 -17.35 -8.67 31.29
C VAL A 364 -17.73 -9.68 32.37
N LEU A 365 -18.73 -9.36 33.20
CA LEU A 365 -19.21 -10.26 34.25
C LEU A 365 -19.88 -11.52 33.70
N ARG A 366 -20.43 -11.50 32.49
CA ARG A 366 -20.98 -12.70 31.81
C ARG A 366 -19.90 -13.63 31.24
N MET A 367 -18.66 -13.15 31.10
CA MET A 367 -17.52 -13.95 30.59
C MET A 367 -16.76 -14.68 31.70
N ILE A 368 -16.92 -14.26 32.96
CA ILE A 368 -16.35 -14.86 34.17
C ILE A 368 -17.34 -15.90 34.70
#